data_AF-A0A9D2LPP7-F1
#
_entry.id   AF-A0A9D2LPP7-F1
#
_cell.length_a   1.000
_cell.length_b   1.000
_cell.length_c   1.000
_cell.angle_alpha   90.00
_cell.angle_beta   90.00
_cell.angle_gamma   90.00
#
_symmetry.space_group_name_H-M   'P 1'
#
loop_
_entity.id
_entity.type
_entity.pdbx_description
1 polymer ?
#
loop_
_entity_poly.entity_id
_entity_poly.type
_entity_poly.pdbx_seq_one_letter_code
_entity_poly.pdbx_strand_id
1 'polypeptide(L)'
;MEQLKWVADVCTYLTVIAGFAVAIWKIARPLRAIEERIKRLEGYTHNDYMNTLRLTVMSEEMPLEERLAAGEKYVREGGNGAIKAKYHILVEEYQRKNGGI
;
A
#
# COMPACT_ATOMS: atom_id res chain seq x y z
N MET A 1 -42.27 -24.42 -41.05
CA MET A 1 -42.61 -23.66 -39.83
C MET A 1 -41.77 -24.10 -38.62
N GLU A 2 -41.48 -25.39 -38.45
CA GLU A 2 -40.75 -25.93 -37.29
C GLU A 2 -39.25 -25.61 -37.28
N GLN A 3 -38.57 -25.75 -38.42
CA GLN A 3 -37.15 -25.41 -38.60
C GLN A 3 -36.84 -23.93 -38.29
N LEU A 4 -37.76 -23.03 -38.61
CA LEU A 4 -37.61 -21.59 -38.38
C LEU A 4 -37.69 -21.25 -36.88
N LYS A 5 -38.51 -21.97 -36.11
CA LYS A 5 -38.64 -21.77 -34.66
C LYS A 5 -37.40 -22.25 -33.91
N TRP A 6 -36.85 -23.40 -34.29
CA TRP A 6 -35.61 -23.91 -33.70
C TRP A 6 -34.42 -22.97 -33.92
N VAL A 7 -34.26 -22.43 -35.13
CA VAL A 7 -33.20 -21.44 -35.43
C VAL A 7 -33.41 -20.14 -34.63
N ALA A 8 -34.65 -19.68 -34.49
CA ALA A 8 -34.96 -18.48 -33.71
C ALA A 8 -34.64 -18.68 -32.21
N ASP A 9 -34.96 -19.85 -31.64
CA ASP A 9 -34.66 -20.16 -30.25
C ASP A 9 -33.14 -20.27 -29.99
N VAL A 10 -32.38 -20.89 -30.90
CA VAL A 10 -30.91 -20.96 -30.77
C VAL A 10 -30.30 -19.55 -30.78
N CYS A 11 -30.80 -18.65 -31.65
CA CYS A 11 -30.35 -17.27 -31.70
C CYS A 11 -30.70 -16.47 -30.44
N THR A 12 -31.87 -16.67 -29.84
CA THR A 12 -32.23 -15.99 -28.58
C THR A 12 -31.37 -16.50 -27.42
N TYR A 13 -31.11 -17.81 -27.31
CA TYR A 13 -30.19 -18.33 -26.29
C TYR A 13 -28.77 -17.78 -26.45
N LEU A 14 -28.26 -17.68 -27.69
CA LEU A 14 -26.93 -17.11 -27.95
C LEU A 14 -26.82 -15.64 -27.55
N THR A 15 -27.85 -14.83 -27.82
CA THR A 15 -27.84 -13.40 -27.45
C THR A 15 -27.90 -13.21 -25.94
N VAL A 16 -28.66 -14.04 -25.22
CA VAL A 16 -28.71 -14.04 -23.76
C VAL A 16 -27.34 -14.41 -23.18
N ILE A 17 -26.72 -15.51 -23.65
CA ILE A 17 -25.39 -15.95 -23.18
C ILE A 17 -24.33 -14.88 -23.45
N ALA A 18 -24.34 -14.28 -24.64
CA ALA A 18 -23.42 -13.20 -24.98
C ALA A 18 -23.65 -11.96 -24.08
N GLY A 19 -24.90 -11.60 -23.82
CA GLY A 19 -25.26 -10.51 -22.90
C GLY A 19 -24.72 -10.75 -21.49
N PHE A 20 -24.86 -11.96 -20.95
CA PHE A 20 -24.30 -12.34 -19.66
C PHE A 20 -22.77 -12.28 -19.65
N ALA A 21 -22.10 -12.77 -20.69
CA ALA A 21 -20.65 -12.70 -20.81
C ALA A 21 -20.13 -11.26 -20.84
N VAL A 22 -20.80 -10.37 -21.59
CA VAL A 22 -20.45 -8.94 -21.65
C VAL A 22 -20.68 -8.25 -20.31
N ALA A 23 -21.78 -8.57 -19.61
CA ALA A 23 -22.06 -8.03 -18.28
C ALA A 23 -20.98 -8.44 -17.27
N ILE A 24 -20.59 -9.73 -17.26
CA ILE A 24 -19.50 -10.24 -16.41
C ILE A 24 -18.18 -9.56 -16.76
N TRP A 25 -17.86 -9.41 -18.05
CA TRP A 25 -16.62 -8.76 -18.47
C TRP A 25 -16.56 -7.28 -18.07
N LYS A 26 -17.69 -6.57 -18.19
CA LYS A 26 -17.82 -5.17 -17.78
C LYS A 26 -17.65 -4.97 -16.28
N ILE A 27 -18.07 -5.93 -15.46
CA ILE A 27 -17.89 -5.93 -13.99
C ILE A 27 -16.46 -6.37 -13.61
N ALA A 28 -15.88 -7.34 -14.33
CA ALA A 28 -14.55 -7.86 -14.03
C ALA A 28 -13.41 -6.87 -14.40
N ARG A 29 -13.59 -6.08 -15.46
CA ARG A 29 -12.59 -5.09 -15.91
C ARG A 29 -12.20 -4.05 -14.84
N PRO A 30 -13.13 -3.38 -14.14
CA PRO A 30 -12.77 -2.44 -13.07
C PRO A 30 -12.12 -3.13 -11.87
N LEU A 31 -12.50 -4.37 -11.53
CA LEU A 31 -11.89 -5.12 -10.42
C LEU A 31 -10.39 -5.36 -10.68
N ARG A 32 -10.01 -5.76 -11.89
CA ARG A 32 -8.58 -5.90 -12.26
C ARG A 32 -7.83 -4.57 -12.22
N ALA A 33 -8.46 -3.48 -12.68
CA ALA A 33 -7.86 -2.15 -12.63
C ALA A 33 -7.70 -1.64 -11.18
N ILE A 34 -8.60 -2.01 -10.28
CA ILE A 34 -8.52 -1.70 -8.85
C ILE A 34 -7.38 -2.51 -8.21
N GLU A 35 -7.25 -3.80 -8.51
CA GLU A 35 -6.16 -4.64 -7.99
C GLU A 35 -4.77 -4.07 -8.36
N GLU A 36 -4.57 -3.66 -9.61
CA GLU A 36 -3.31 -3.03 -10.04
C GLU A 36 -3.05 -1.68 -9.34
N ARG A 37 -4.09 -0.91 -9.06
CA ARG A 37 -3.97 0.35 -8.30
C ARG A 37 -3.61 0.07 -6.86
N ILE A 38 -4.25 -0.90 -6.21
CA ILE A 38 -3.96 -1.29 -4.82
C ILE A 38 -2.51 -1.72 -4.69
N LYS A 39 -2.01 -2.60 -5.57
CA LYS A 39 -0.60 -3.03 -5.57
C LYS A 39 0.37 -1.85 -5.72
N ARG A 40 0.04 -0.87 -6.56
CA ARG A 40 0.86 0.35 -6.68
C ARG A 40 0.82 1.20 -5.41
N LEU A 41 -0.37 1.41 -4.83
CA LEU A 41 -0.52 2.16 -3.59
C LEU A 41 0.23 1.50 -2.43
N GLU A 42 0.18 0.17 -2.29
CA GLU A 42 0.93 -0.56 -1.25
C GLU A 42 2.44 -0.29 -1.35
N GLY A 43 3.00 -0.29 -2.56
CA GLY A 43 4.41 0.02 -2.78
C GLY A 43 4.79 1.47 -2.42
N TYR A 44 3.93 2.45 -2.73
CA TYR A 44 4.16 3.84 -2.32
C TYR A 44 4.00 4.04 -0.81
N THR A 45 3.02 3.37 -0.20
CA THR A 45 2.73 3.51 1.23
C THR A 45 3.92 3.13 2.09
N HIS A 46 4.66 2.07 1.73
CA HIS A 46 5.86 1.69 2.49
C HIS A 46 6.97 2.74 2.38
N ASN A 47 7.23 3.28 1.18
CA ASN A 47 8.23 4.32 0.99
C ASN A 47 7.85 5.63 1.69
N ASP A 48 6.58 6.02 1.61
CA ASP A 48 6.06 7.20 2.28
C ASP A 48 6.13 7.03 3.80
N TYR A 49 5.77 5.87 4.32
CA TYR A 49 5.93 5.53 5.72
C TYR A 49 7.38 5.68 6.19
N MET A 50 8.33 5.12 5.42
CA MET A 50 9.75 5.27 5.72
C MET A 50 10.21 6.73 5.67
N ASN A 51 9.74 7.51 4.69
CA ASN A 51 10.07 8.94 4.60
C ASN A 51 9.52 9.75 5.78
N THR A 52 8.29 9.48 6.23
CA THR A 52 7.73 10.10 7.43
C THR A 52 8.61 9.82 8.64
N LEU A 53 9.03 8.56 8.84
CA LEU A 53 9.92 8.22 9.95
C LEU A 53 11.26 8.98 9.88
N ARG A 54 11.84 9.13 8.67
CA ARG A 54 13.07 9.93 8.47
C ARG A 54 12.87 11.39 8.88
N LEU A 55 11.78 12.00 8.42
CA LEU A 55 11.45 13.39 8.76
C LEU A 55 11.25 13.56 10.26
N THR A 56 10.54 12.63 10.91
CA THR A 56 10.36 12.66 12.36
C THR A 56 11.67 12.55 13.10
N VAL A 57 12.56 11.60 12.76
CA VAL A 57 13.87 11.45 13.40
C VAL A 57 14.71 12.73 13.27
N MET A 58 14.66 13.36 12.09
CA MET A 58 15.45 14.54 11.78
C MET A 58 14.88 15.84 12.37
N SER A 59 13.57 15.92 12.60
CA SER A 59 12.92 17.14 13.09
C SER A 59 13.37 17.51 14.50
N GLU A 60 14.02 18.66 14.65
CA GLU A 60 14.51 19.15 15.94
C GLU A 60 13.41 19.75 16.83
N GLU A 61 12.27 20.11 16.23
CA GLU A 61 11.11 20.67 16.93
C GLU A 61 10.29 19.60 17.65
N MET A 62 10.45 18.33 17.25
CA MET A 62 9.75 17.18 17.84
C MET A 62 10.39 16.75 19.17
N PRO A 63 9.60 16.27 20.17
CA PRO A 63 10.12 15.73 21.41
C PRO A 63 11.12 14.57 21.19
N LEU A 64 12.15 14.49 22.02
CA LEU A 64 13.22 13.50 21.87
C LEU A 64 12.69 12.07 21.88
N GLU A 65 11.73 11.77 22.76
CA GLU A 65 11.09 10.47 22.90
C GLU A 65 10.36 10.03 21.62
N GLU A 66 9.65 10.97 20.96
CA GLU A 66 8.96 10.68 19.70
C GLU A 66 9.94 10.42 18.56
N ARG A 67 11.04 11.18 18.52
CA ARG A 67 12.12 10.98 17.55
C ARG A 67 12.81 9.64 17.75
N LEU A 68 13.02 9.23 19.00
CA LEU A 68 13.56 7.91 19.35
C LEU A 68 12.63 6.78 18.92
N ALA A 69 11.33 6.89 19.22
CA ALA A 69 10.34 5.90 18.81
C ALA A 69 10.26 5.78 17.28
N ALA A 70 10.34 6.90 16.55
CA ALA A 70 10.40 6.88 15.09
C ALA A 70 11.69 6.25 14.56
N GLY A 71 12.83 6.53 15.19
CA GLY A 71 14.13 5.95 14.82
C GLY A 71 14.18 4.44 15.04
N GLU A 72 13.63 3.96 16.14
CA GLU A 72 13.51 2.52 16.43
C GLU A 72 12.65 1.82 15.36
N LYS A 73 11.47 2.37 15.04
CA LYS A 73 10.61 1.85 13.96
C LYS A 73 11.33 1.87 12.62
N TYR A 74 12.02 2.95 12.29
CA TYR A 74 12.77 3.06 11.03
C TYR A 74 13.81 1.95 10.89
N VAL A 75 14.61 1.68 11.93
CA VAL A 75 15.62 0.62 11.90
C VAL A 75 14.98 -0.77 11.83
N ARG A 76 13.87 -0.98 12.56
CA ARG A 76 13.12 -2.25 12.56
C ARG A 76 12.57 -2.60 11.18
N GLU A 77 12.12 -1.61 10.42
CA GLU A 77 11.65 -1.75 9.03
C GLU A 77 12.80 -1.87 8.01
N GLY A 78 14.04 -2.09 8.46
CA GLY A 78 15.21 -2.25 7.60
C GLY A 78 15.88 -0.93 7.19
N GLY A 79 15.48 0.19 7.80
CA GLY A 79 16.09 1.50 7.59
C GLY A 79 17.56 1.55 7.98
N ASN A 80 18.37 2.16 7.10
CA ASN A 80 19.83 2.23 7.20
C ASN A 80 20.33 3.68 6.97
N GLY A 81 21.64 3.88 7.13
CA GLY A 81 22.40 5.03 6.70
C GLY A 81 22.42 6.14 7.75
N ALA A 82 22.44 7.37 7.27
CA ALA A 82 22.51 8.57 8.09
C ALA A 82 21.39 8.65 9.15
N ILE A 83 20.19 8.12 8.83
CA ILE A 83 19.05 8.16 9.73
C ILE A 83 19.23 7.20 10.91
N LYS A 84 19.78 6.00 10.66
CA LYS A 84 20.15 5.07 11.73
C LYS A 84 21.26 5.66 12.61
N ALA A 85 22.25 6.31 12.00
CA ALA A 85 23.29 7.01 12.76
C ALA A 85 22.72 8.14 13.62
N LYS A 86 21.81 8.95 13.07
CA LYS A 86 21.12 10.01 13.83
C LYS A 86 20.32 9.43 15.00
N TYR A 87 19.61 8.32 14.80
CA TYR A 87 18.92 7.63 15.88
C TYR A 87 19.87 7.20 17.01
N HIS A 88 21.04 6.63 16.70
CA HIS A 88 22.03 6.28 17.73
C HIS A 88 22.52 7.49 18.52
N ILE A 89 22.79 8.61 17.85
CA ILE A 89 23.16 9.88 18.52
C ILE A 89 22.04 10.34 19.47
N LEU A 90 20.77 10.25 19.05
CA LEU A 90 19.64 10.61 19.89
C LEU A 90 19.52 9.69 21.12
N VAL A 91 19.82 8.38 20.97
CA VAL A 91 19.83 7.43 22.09
C VAL A 91 20.92 7.80 23.11
N GLU A 92 22.13 8.11 22.65
CA GLU A 92 23.23 8.56 23.51
C GLU A 92 22.86 9.87 24.24
N GLU A 93 22.23 10.82 23.54
CA GLU A 93 21.77 12.07 24.13
C GLU A 93 20.73 11.82 25.24
N TYR A 94 19.79 10.92 25.00
CA TYR A 94 18.75 10.54 25.96
C TYR A 94 19.35 9.88 27.20
N GLN A 95 20.28 8.95 27.02
CA GLN A 95 20.99 8.30 28.12
C GLN A 95 21.75 9.34 28.95
N ARG A 96 22.50 10.23 28.31
CA ARG A 96 23.24 11.30 29.02
C ARG A 96 22.32 12.23 29.81
N LYS A 97 21.15 12.59 29.26
CA LYS A 97 20.17 13.46 29.94
C LYS A 97 19.52 12.79 31.15
N ASN A 98 19.31 11.48 31.08
CA ASN A 98 18.56 10.73 32.10
C ASN A 98 19.47 9.96 33.08
N GLY A 99 20.75 10.33 33.17
CA GLY A 99 21.69 9.72 34.13
C GLY A 99 22.15 8.31 33.77
N GLY A 100 22.11 7.96 32.48
CA GLY A 100 22.82 6.78 31.96
C GLY A 100 24.31 6.92 32.23
N ILE A 101 24.87 5.86 32.85
CA ILE A 101 26.23 5.71 33.39
C ILE A 101 27.32 6.35 32.53
#